data_AF-A0A9D4H395-F1
#
_entry.id   AF-A0A9D4H395-F1
#
_cell.length_a   1.000
_cell.length_b   1.000
_cell.length_c   1.000
_cell.angle_alpha   90.00
_cell.angle_beta   90.00
_cell.angle_gamma   90.00
#
_symmetry.space_group_name_H-M   'P 1'
#
loop_
_entity.id
_entity.type
_entity.pdbx_description
1 polymer ?
#
loop_
_entity_poly.entity_id
_entity_poly.type
_entity_poly.pdbx_seq_one_letter_code
_entity_poly.pdbx_strand_id
1 'polypeptide(L)'
;MRTSEDVDRGWAWVVAACSFLIHVMTYGLAWSTGVYNVIFLEAFGQPKSVTAWAGSLPTAMMYAAGPVASVLTNKFGFRPVIMVGGVLASAGLCLSYFATSLYYLFFTLGV
;
A
#
# COMPACT_ATOMS: atom_id res chain seq x y z
N MET A 1 24.11 7.06 23.83
CA MET A 1 23.32 8.27 23.50
C MET A 1 24.05 8.97 22.37
N ARG A 2 23.59 8.85 21.10
CA ARG A 2 24.19 9.57 19.98
C ARG A 2 23.71 11.01 20.05
N THR A 3 24.61 11.98 20.06
CA THR A 3 24.31 13.41 20.07
C THR A 3 23.59 13.79 18.76
N SER A 4 22.57 14.63 18.87
CA SER A 4 21.55 14.90 17.85
C SER A 4 22.00 15.77 16.67
N GLU A 5 23.29 16.12 16.55
CA GLU A 5 23.78 17.05 15.53
C GLU A 5 23.99 16.42 14.13
N ASP A 6 23.95 15.10 14.02
CA ASP A 6 24.17 14.36 12.76
C ASP A 6 22.91 13.70 12.18
N VAL A 7 21.72 13.94 12.76
CA VAL A 7 20.46 13.27 12.39
C VAL A 7 20.01 13.61 10.96
N ASP A 8 20.37 14.79 10.45
CA ASP A 8 19.92 15.32 9.15
C ASP A 8 21.04 15.40 8.09
N ARG A 9 22.14 14.66 8.26
CA ARG A 9 23.28 14.67 7.34
C ARG A 9 23.43 13.36 6.55
N GLY A 10 24.01 13.44 5.37
CA GLY A 10 24.40 12.28 4.56
C GLY A 10 23.22 11.35 4.20
N TRP A 11 23.24 10.13 4.75
CA TRP A 11 22.28 9.06 4.44
C TRP A 11 20.83 9.37 4.83
N ALA A 12 20.62 10.29 5.80
CA ALA A 12 19.28 10.69 6.23
C ALA A 12 18.43 11.25 5.07
N TRP A 13 19.03 12.03 4.17
CA TRP A 13 18.36 12.58 3.00
C TRP A 13 17.93 11.51 1.99
N VAL A 14 18.73 10.44 1.85
CA VAL A 14 18.36 9.30 0.99
C VAL A 14 17.13 8.60 1.58
N VAL A 15 17.12 8.35 2.88
CA VAL A 15 15.97 7.73 3.57
C VAL A 15 14.73 8.63 3.50
N ALA A 16 14.89 9.95 3.64
CA ALA A 16 13.78 10.90 3.49
C ALA A 16 13.19 10.90 2.08
N ALA A 17 14.03 10.94 1.04
CA ALA A 17 13.59 10.84 -0.35
C ALA A 17 12.87 9.50 -0.63
N CYS A 18 13.41 8.38 -0.14
CA CYS A 18 12.75 7.08 -0.26
C CYS A 18 11.39 7.06 0.46
N SER A 19 11.31 7.62 1.68
CA SER A 19 10.06 7.71 2.44
C SER A 19 9.01 8.53 1.67
N PHE A 20 9.42 9.68 1.12
CA PHE A 20 8.54 10.51 0.31
C PHE A 20 7.98 9.73 -0.90
N LEU A 21 8.84 9.02 -1.63
CA LEU A 21 8.42 8.20 -2.77
C LEU A 21 7.43 7.10 -2.36
N ILE A 22 7.67 6.42 -1.24
CA ILE A 22 6.75 5.41 -0.71
C ILE A 22 5.38 6.05 -0.42
N HIS A 23 5.34 7.19 0.25
CA HIS A 23 4.07 7.88 0.54
C HIS A 23 3.35 8.33 -0.73
N VAL A 24 4.08 8.84 -1.74
CA VAL A 24 3.49 9.20 -3.04
C VAL A 24 2.87 7.97 -3.71
N MET A 25 3.54 6.81 -3.70
CA MET A 25 2.99 5.59 -4.30
C MET A 25 1.79 5.06 -3.52
N THR A 26 1.90 4.99 -2.19
CA THR A 26 0.84 4.46 -1.32
C THR A 26 -0.42 5.33 -1.37
N TYR A 27 -0.29 6.64 -1.18
CA TYR A 27 -1.42 7.56 -1.23
C TYR A 27 -1.90 7.83 -2.66
N GLY A 28 -1.00 7.81 -3.65
CA GLY A 28 -1.38 7.89 -5.06
C GLY A 28 -2.35 6.77 -5.44
N LEU A 29 -2.08 5.53 -5.03
CA LEU A 29 -2.98 4.39 -5.29
C LEU A 29 -4.30 4.52 -4.52
N ALA A 30 -4.24 4.84 -3.22
CA ALA A 30 -5.44 4.91 -2.38
C ALA A 30 -6.40 6.06 -2.78
N TRP A 31 -5.88 7.21 -3.24
CA TRP A 31 -6.71 8.34 -3.68
C TRP A 31 -7.13 8.25 -5.15
N SER A 32 -6.47 7.42 -5.96
CA SER A 32 -6.86 7.17 -7.36
C SER A 32 -8.05 6.22 -7.51
N THR A 33 -8.58 5.70 -6.39
CA THR A 33 -9.70 4.76 -6.35
C THR A 33 -10.96 5.27 -7.05
N GLY A 34 -11.20 6.59 -7.05
CA GLY A 34 -12.29 7.20 -7.80
C GLY A 34 -12.19 6.99 -9.32
N VAL A 35 -10.97 7.04 -9.88
CA VAL A 35 -10.72 6.79 -11.30
C VAL A 35 -10.92 5.30 -11.62
N TYR A 36 -10.34 4.42 -10.79
CA TYR A 36 -10.45 2.97 -10.99
C TYR A 36 -11.89 2.46 -10.84
N ASN A 37 -12.70 3.07 -9.98
CA ASN A 37 -14.09 2.64 -9.76
C ASN A 37 -14.94 2.72 -11.04
N VAL A 38 -14.78 3.78 -11.82
CA VAL A 38 -15.48 3.95 -13.10
C VAL A 38 -15.06 2.87 -14.09
N ILE A 39 -13.75 2.61 -14.18
CA ILE A 39 -13.20 1.57 -15.07
C ILE A 39 -13.71 0.18 -14.66
N PHE A 40 -13.76 -0.13 -13.36
CA PHE A 40 -14.25 -1.42 -12.88
C PHE A 40 -15.76 -1.60 -13.07
N LEU A 41 -16.54 -0.51 -12.98
CA LEU A 41 -17.97 -0.55 -13.30
C LEU A 41 -18.20 -0.93 -14.75
N GLU A 42 -17.46 -0.32 -15.68
CA GLU A 42 -17.55 -0.61 -17.11
C GLU A 42 -17.01 -2.01 -17.45
N ALA A 43 -15.89 -2.41 -16.86
CA ALA A 43 -15.22 -3.68 -17.17
C ALA A 43 -15.95 -4.91 -16.62
N PHE A 44 -16.48 -4.85 -15.39
CA PHE A 44 -17.06 -6.01 -14.71
C PHE A 44 -18.59 -5.98 -14.61
N GLY A 45 -19.24 -4.85 -14.91
CA GLY A 45 -20.70 -4.71 -14.88
C GLY A 45 -21.37 -4.98 -13.53
N GLN A 46 -20.60 -4.95 -12.44
CA GLN A 46 -21.10 -5.24 -11.08
C GLN A 46 -21.84 -4.05 -10.48
N PRO A 47 -22.72 -4.27 -9.49
CA PRO A 47 -23.43 -3.19 -8.80
C PRO A 47 -22.45 -2.18 -8.20
N LYS A 48 -22.81 -0.88 -8.24
CA LYS A 48 -21.99 0.20 -7.66
C LYS A 48 -21.60 -0.04 -6.20
N SER A 49 -22.50 -0.63 -5.42
CA SER A 49 -22.25 -0.99 -4.03
C SER A 49 -21.13 -2.02 -3.88
N VAL A 50 -20.98 -2.96 -4.82
CA VAL A 50 -19.93 -3.99 -4.81
C VAL A 50 -18.63 -3.41 -5.35
N THR A 51 -18.66 -2.67 -6.47
CA THR A 51 -17.46 -2.06 -7.05
C THR A 51 -16.81 -1.03 -6.13
N ALA A 52 -17.57 -0.35 -5.28
CA ALA A 52 -17.04 0.54 -4.24
C ALA A 52 -16.02 -0.14 -3.31
N TRP A 53 -16.17 -1.44 -3.05
CA TRP A 53 -15.23 -2.19 -2.19
C TRP A 53 -13.83 -2.29 -2.80
N ALA A 54 -13.69 -2.26 -4.13
CA ALA A 54 -12.37 -2.27 -4.78
C ALA A 54 -11.51 -1.06 -4.38
N GLY A 55 -12.15 0.07 -4.07
CA GLY A 55 -11.44 1.28 -3.63
C GLY A 55 -11.32 1.41 -2.11
N SER A 56 -12.35 1.00 -1.36
CA SER A 56 -12.36 1.17 0.09
C SER A 56 -11.57 0.08 0.84
N LEU A 57 -11.58 -1.17 0.36
CA LEU A 57 -10.86 -2.27 1.01
C LEU A 57 -9.35 -2.04 1.13
N PRO A 58 -8.62 -1.67 0.06
CA PRO A 58 -7.18 -1.47 0.15
C PRO A 58 -6.82 -0.40 1.17
N THR A 59 -7.58 0.70 1.17
CA THR A 59 -7.42 1.81 2.12
C THR A 59 -7.73 1.37 3.55
N ALA A 60 -8.78 0.59 3.77
CA ALA A 60 -9.12 0.05 5.09
C ALA A 60 -8.03 -0.91 5.60
N MET A 61 -7.50 -1.77 4.74
CA MET A 61 -6.43 -2.70 5.09
C MET A 61 -5.11 -1.97 5.38
N MET A 62 -4.79 -0.90 4.66
CA MET A 62 -3.65 -0.03 4.96
C MET A 62 -3.70 0.51 6.40
N TYR A 63 -4.86 1.00 6.85
CA TYR A 63 -5.03 1.49 8.22
C TYR A 63 -5.03 0.35 9.25
N ALA A 64 -5.68 -0.78 8.95
CA ALA A 64 -5.71 -1.95 9.82
C ALA A 64 -4.33 -2.62 9.98
N ALA A 65 -3.45 -2.49 8.98
CA ALA A 65 -2.09 -2.99 9.04
C ALA A 65 -1.19 -2.18 10.00
N GLY A 66 -1.58 -0.97 10.40
CA GLY A 66 -0.78 -0.09 11.29
C GLY A 66 -0.37 -0.75 12.60
N PRO A 67 -1.30 -1.30 13.42
CA PRO A 67 -0.96 -2.04 14.64
C PRO A 67 -0.06 -3.25 14.38
N VAL A 68 -0.32 -4.01 13.32
CA VAL A 68 0.46 -5.20 12.95
C VAL A 68 1.89 -4.81 12.57
N ALA A 69 2.03 -3.78 11.74
CA ALA A 69 3.31 -3.22 11.35
C ALA A 69 4.09 -2.71 12.58
N SER A 70 3.43 -2.04 13.53
CA SER A 70 4.06 -1.59 14.78
C SER A 70 4.62 -2.75 15.62
N VAL A 71 3.84 -3.83 15.80
CA VAL A 71 4.33 -5.02 16.53
C VAL A 71 5.50 -5.68 15.79
N LEU A 72 5.41 -5.80 14.47
CA LEU A 72 6.46 -6.40 13.65
C LEU A 72 7.75 -5.57 13.65
N THR A 73 7.67 -4.24 13.52
CA THR A 73 8.85 -3.38 13.55
C THR A 73 9.50 -3.35 14.93
N ASN A 74 8.71 -3.40 16.01
CA ASN A 74 9.24 -3.52 17.36
C ASN A 74 9.98 -4.85 17.59
N LYS A 75 9.51 -5.95 16.99
CA LYS A 75 10.11 -7.28 17.17
C LYS A 75 11.29 -7.56 16.22
N PHE A 76 11.20 -7.13 14.96
CA PHE A 76 12.15 -7.49 13.89
C PHE A 76 12.94 -6.31 13.34
N GLY A 77 12.63 -5.07 13.75
CA GLY A 77 13.21 -3.84 13.22
C GLY A 77 12.54 -3.36 11.92
N PHE A 78 12.83 -2.11 11.52
CA PHE A 78 12.16 -1.46 10.39
C PHE A 78 12.56 -2.02 9.01
N ARG A 79 13.85 -2.33 8.81
CA ARG A 79 14.40 -2.71 7.49
C ARG A 79 13.82 -4.03 6.94
N PRO A 80 13.76 -5.15 7.68
CA PRO A 80 13.17 -6.37 7.13
C PRO A 80 11.66 -6.21 6.92
N VAL A 81 10.97 -5.51 7.82
CA VAL A 81 9.51 -5.32 7.72
C VAL A 81 9.15 -4.50 6.48
N ILE A 82 9.86 -3.40 6.19
CA ILE A 82 9.60 -2.59 5.00
C ILE A 82 9.93 -3.34 3.70
N MET A 83 10.98 -4.16 3.68
CA MET A 83 11.32 -4.98 2.52
C MET A 83 10.24 -6.03 2.22
N VAL A 84 9.79 -6.76 3.25
CA VAL A 84 8.72 -7.75 3.09
C VAL A 84 7.41 -7.08 2.66
N GLY A 85 7.05 -5.96 3.27
CA GLY A 85 5.86 -5.19 2.89
C GLY A 85 5.92 -4.71 1.43
N GLY A 86 7.07 -4.23 0.97
CA GLY A 86 7.27 -3.83 -0.44
C GLY A 86 7.16 -5.00 -1.42
N VAL A 87 7.69 -6.17 -1.08
CA VAL A 87 7.55 -7.39 -1.91
C VAL A 87 6.10 -7.85 -1.96
N LEU A 88 5.38 -7.85 -0.83
CA LEU A 88 3.96 -8.20 -0.78
C LEU A 88 3.11 -7.24 -1.62
N ALA A 89 3.30 -5.92 -1.45
CA ALA A 89 2.57 -4.91 -2.21
C ALA A 89 2.83 -5.00 -3.72
N SER A 90 4.09 -5.19 -4.12
CA SER A 90 4.43 -5.36 -5.55
C SER A 90 3.85 -6.66 -6.11
N ALA A 91 3.89 -7.77 -5.37
CA ALA A 91 3.25 -9.01 -5.77
C ALA A 91 1.73 -8.87 -5.90
N GLY A 92 1.05 -8.19 -4.97
CA GLY A 92 -0.39 -7.93 -5.04
C GLY A 92 -0.77 -7.10 -6.27
N LEU A 93 0.00 -6.07 -6.59
CA LEU A 93 -0.20 -5.26 -7.81
C LEU A 93 0.06 -6.07 -9.09
N CYS A 94 1.13 -6.87 -9.14
CA CYS A 94 1.40 -7.75 -10.27
C CYS A 94 0.31 -8.82 -10.45
N LEU A 95 -0.20 -9.40 -9.37
CA LEU A 95 -1.29 -10.38 -9.43
C LEU A 95 -2.59 -9.73 -9.91
N SER A 96 -2.84 -8.48 -9.53
CA SER A 96 -4.03 -7.71 -9.96
C SER A 96 -4.12 -7.55 -11.48
N TYR A 97 -2.99 -7.58 -12.20
CA TYR A 97 -2.98 -7.58 -13.67
C TYR A 97 -3.68 -8.80 -14.28
N PHE A 98 -3.62 -9.96 -13.62
CA PHE A 98 -4.25 -11.20 -14.08
C PHE A 98 -5.69 -11.37 -13.57
N ALA A 99 -6.28 -10.34 -12.97
CA ALA A 99 -7.61 -10.41 -12.38
C ALA A 99 -8.69 -10.60 -13.45
N THR A 100 -9.41 -11.72 -13.36
CA THR A 100 -10.55 -12.05 -14.24
C THR A 100 -11.90 -11.70 -13.61
N SER A 101 -11.92 -11.32 -12.32
CA SER A 101 -13.14 -10.91 -11.61
C SER A 101 -12.84 -9.83 -10.58
N LEU A 102 -13.89 -9.09 -10.21
CA LEU A 102 -13.82 -8.04 -9.19
C LEU A 102 -13.43 -8.59 -7.80
N TYR A 103 -13.88 -9.79 -7.45
CA TYR A 103 -13.54 -10.44 -6.17
C TYR A 103 -12.06 -10.84 -6.10
N TYR A 104 -11.48 -11.25 -7.23
CA TYR A 104 -10.04 -11.50 -7.32
C TYR A 104 -9.27 -10.21 -7.01
N LEU A 105 -9.75 -9.09 -7.54
CA LEU A 105 -9.17 -7.77 -7.31
C LEU A 105 -9.25 -7.33 -5.85
N PHE A 106 -10.33 -7.65 -5.13
CA PHE A 106 -10.45 -7.36 -3.70
C PHE A 106 -9.35 -8.04 -2.88
N PHE A 107 -9.01 -9.28 -3.25
CA PHE A 107 -7.95 -10.01 -2.60
C PHE A 107 -6.59 -9.44 -2.99
N THR A 108 -6.30 -9.27 -4.28
CA THR A 108 -4.96 -8.85 -4.72
C THR A 108 -4.62 -7.38 -4.42
N LEU A 109 -5.61 -6.50 -4.31
CA LEU A 109 -5.40 -5.11 -3.88
C LEU A 109 -5.42 -4.93 -2.35
N GLY A 110 -6.01 -5.88 -1.62
CA GLY A 110 -6.07 -5.85 -0.15
C GLY A 110 -4.92 -6.59 0.53
N VAL A 111 -4.25 -7.51 -0.19
CA VAL A 111 -3.11 -8.31 0.29
C VAL A 111 -1.82 -7.52 0.36
#